data_AF-A0A517I6Y5-F1
#
_entry.id   AF-A0A517I6Y5-F1
#
_cell.length_a   1.000
_cell.length_b   1.000
_cell.length_c   1.000
_cell.angle_alpha   90.00
_cell.angle_beta   90.00
_cell.angle_gamma   90.00
#
_symmetry.space_group_name_H-M   'P 1'
#
loop_
_entity.id
_entity.type
_entity.pdbx_description
1 polymer ?
#
loop_
_entity_poly.entity_id
_entity_poly.type
_entity_poly.pdbx_seq_one_letter_code
_entity_poly.pdbx_strand_id
1 'polypeptide(L)'
;MKLIISEEGYRLEMGYEIGFGPPSFKTLTNIIQAFISEDLTVLHPYAERDRERLTMKNELKDQLLDSFHCDVLFDEAEVQANHIKNIIFSHYSKERNLADSAEQKNKLLIEFRNSKLEDIDLSLKDKIKDYLYRTNIRLSIDDCNIDTQEFIKKRIKFYNQEWLLDYEKPVDLKGIYWIEVVSTEDILTWFEINDWWFKCAIVNQDEVVRNYQYFLDYTEEHGTVFDGMVLKIREKKKGLFLRSVLPNLQKILKVDIEISYN
;
A
#
# COMPACT_ATOMS: atom_id res chain seq x y z
N MET A 1 2.35 14.14 21.92
CA MET A 1 3.19 13.36 20.98
C MET A 1 4.54 13.10 21.62
N LYS A 2 5.22 12.02 21.23
CA LYS A 2 6.50 11.63 21.80
C LYS A 2 7.52 11.36 20.70
N LEU A 3 8.72 11.90 20.85
CA LEU A 3 9.87 11.61 20.02
C LEU A 3 10.85 10.75 20.81
N ILE A 4 11.06 9.52 20.35
CA ILE A 4 12.06 8.62 20.90
C ILE A 4 13.31 8.72 20.02
N ILE A 5 14.45 8.97 20.65
CA ILE A 5 15.77 9.06 20.00
C ILE A 5 16.55 7.79 20.34
N SER A 6 17.05 7.10 19.32
CA SER A 6 17.89 5.91 19.46
C SER A 6 19.10 5.96 18.53
N GLU A 7 19.99 4.96 18.60
CA GLU A 7 21.11 4.85 17.67
C GLU A 7 20.68 4.65 16.21
N GLU A 8 19.52 4.02 16.00
CA GLU A 8 18.95 3.67 14.70
C GLU A 8 18.20 4.84 14.05
N GLY A 9 17.89 5.90 14.80
CA GLY A 9 17.24 7.10 14.29
C GLY A 9 16.25 7.70 15.27
N TYR A 10 15.15 8.23 14.74
CA TYR A 10 14.08 8.85 15.50
C TYR A 10 12.77 8.16 15.24
N ARG A 11 11.94 8.06 16.29
CA ARG A 11 10.59 7.52 16.21
C ARG A 11 9.63 8.54 16.80
N LEU A 12 8.80 9.15 15.94
CA LEU A 12 7.78 10.11 16.34
C LEU A 12 6.41 9.43 16.43
N GLU A 13 5.87 9.37 17.64
CA GLU A 13 4.54 8.87 17.97
C GLU A 13 3.49 9.97 17.79
N MET A 14 2.57 9.77 16.83
CA MET A 14 1.60 10.78 16.40
C MET A 14 0.15 10.50 16.80
N GLY A 15 -0.17 9.29 17.28
CA GLY A 15 -1.56 8.88 17.58
C GLY A 15 -2.42 8.72 16.32
N TYR A 16 -3.64 8.21 16.45
CA TYR A 16 -4.58 8.05 15.33
C TYR A 16 -5.20 9.37 14.90
N GLU A 17 -5.44 10.25 15.87
CA GLU A 17 -6.20 11.49 15.74
C GLU A 17 -5.62 12.48 14.72
N ILE A 18 -4.32 12.41 14.45
CA ILE A 18 -3.59 13.35 13.57
C ILE A 18 -3.07 12.66 12.30
N GLY A 19 -3.14 11.32 12.26
CA GLY A 19 -2.35 10.53 11.31
C GLY A 19 -3.11 9.54 10.44
N PHE A 20 -4.39 9.31 10.72
CA PHE A 20 -5.12 8.22 10.09
C PHE A 20 -6.00 8.68 8.92
N GLY A 21 -5.88 7.99 7.79
CA GLY A 21 -6.79 8.09 6.66
C GLY A 21 -6.69 9.38 5.83
N PRO A 22 -7.55 9.52 4.80
CA PRO A 22 -7.58 10.66 3.90
C PRO A 22 -7.63 12.06 4.56
N PRO A 23 -8.32 12.27 5.71
CA PRO A 23 -8.30 13.57 6.40
C PRO A 23 -6.90 14.04 6.82
N SER A 24 -5.95 13.11 6.99
CA SER A 24 -4.57 13.42 7.39
C SER A 24 -3.66 13.79 6.21
N PHE A 25 -4.05 13.55 4.96
CA PHE A 25 -3.18 13.70 3.78
C PHE A 25 -2.48 15.05 3.72
N LYS A 26 -3.20 16.15 3.94
CA LYS A 26 -2.61 17.49 3.95
C LYS A 26 -1.53 17.65 5.03
N THR A 27 -1.76 17.07 6.21
CA THR A 27 -0.79 17.09 7.31
C THR A 27 0.43 16.24 6.95
N LEU A 28 0.23 15.04 6.40
CA LEU A 28 1.32 14.16 5.95
C LEU A 28 2.16 14.80 4.84
N THR A 29 1.53 15.48 3.88
CA THR A 29 2.23 16.26 2.86
C THR A 29 3.08 17.36 3.50
N ASN A 30 2.54 18.14 4.44
CA ASN A 30 3.31 19.17 5.14
C ASN A 30 4.48 18.58 5.93
N ILE A 31 4.29 17.39 6.52
CA ILE A 31 5.37 16.67 7.23
C ILE A 31 6.49 16.33 6.26
N ILE A 32 6.21 15.73 5.10
CA ILE A 32 7.23 15.43 4.09
C ILE A 32 7.93 16.72 3.64
N GLN A 33 7.18 17.78 3.35
CA GLN A 33 7.70 19.09 2.94
C GLN A 33 8.65 19.72 3.97
N ALA A 34 8.45 19.44 5.28
CA ALA A 34 9.33 19.95 6.33
C ALA A 34 10.78 19.45 6.24
N PHE A 35 11.02 18.38 5.49
CA PHE A 35 12.36 17.82 5.27
C PHE A 35 13.02 18.31 3.98
N ILE A 36 12.29 19.01 3.10
CA ILE A 36 12.75 19.42 1.78
C ILE A 36 13.42 20.80 1.87
N SER A 37 14.55 20.94 1.18
CA SER A 37 15.21 22.22 0.86
C SER A 37 15.44 22.30 -0.65
N GLU A 38 15.91 23.44 -1.16
CA GLU A 38 16.03 23.70 -2.61
C GLU A 38 16.77 22.59 -3.39
N ASP A 39 17.80 21.99 -2.80
CA ASP A 39 18.62 20.95 -3.44
C ASP A 39 18.12 19.51 -3.23
N LEU A 40 17.02 19.33 -2.49
CA LEU A 40 16.49 18.00 -2.13
C LEU A 40 15.28 17.64 -2.99
N THR A 41 15.16 16.35 -3.27
CA THR A 41 14.00 15.72 -3.90
C THR A 41 13.50 14.56 -3.03
N VAL A 42 12.27 14.13 -3.27
CA VAL A 42 11.59 13.06 -2.53
C VAL A 42 11.30 11.91 -3.47
N LEU A 43 11.86 10.75 -3.14
CA LEU A 43 11.72 9.52 -3.90
C LEU A 43 10.84 8.54 -3.12
N HIS A 44 9.66 8.27 -3.66
CA HIS A 44 8.76 7.25 -3.13
C HIS A 44 9.04 5.90 -3.80
N PRO A 45 9.12 4.80 -3.04
CA PRO A 45 9.30 3.47 -3.60
C PRO A 45 7.96 2.92 -4.11
N TYR A 46 7.97 2.35 -5.30
CA TYR A 46 6.96 1.42 -5.78
C TYR A 46 7.61 0.06 -6.00
N ALA A 47 7.34 -0.88 -5.11
CA ALA A 47 7.94 -2.21 -5.14
C ALA A 47 7.22 -3.10 -6.16
N GLU A 48 7.97 -3.58 -7.14
CA GLU A 48 7.50 -4.57 -8.11
C GLU A 48 7.81 -5.97 -7.60
N ARG A 49 6.78 -6.82 -7.51
CA ARG A 49 6.86 -8.17 -6.98
C ARG A 49 6.57 -9.23 -8.05
N ASP A 50 7.17 -10.39 -7.89
CA ASP A 50 6.92 -11.55 -8.72
C ASP A 50 5.68 -12.31 -8.24
N ARG A 51 4.59 -12.13 -8.98
CA ARG A 51 3.30 -12.80 -8.76
C ARG A 51 3.41 -14.32 -8.64
N GLU A 52 4.38 -14.95 -9.29
CA GLU A 52 4.57 -16.40 -9.24
C GLU A 52 5.42 -16.86 -8.05
N ARG A 53 6.22 -15.96 -7.45
CA ARG A 53 7.09 -16.28 -6.31
C ARG A 53 6.56 -15.76 -4.97
N LEU A 54 5.41 -15.08 -4.97
CA LEU A 54 4.78 -14.56 -3.76
C LEU A 54 4.43 -15.70 -2.80
N THR A 55 5.13 -15.76 -1.66
CA THR A 55 5.00 -16.84 -0.66
C THR A 55 3.56 -17.03 -0.16
N MET A 56 2.80 -15.94 -0.03
CA MET A 56 1.41 -15.93 0.47
C MET A 56 0.36 -16.04 -0.65
N LYS A 57 0.73 -16.37 -1.89
CA LYS A 57 -0.19 -16.38 -3.04
C LYS A 57 -1.46 -17.20 -2.80
N ASN A 58 -1.33 -18.41 -2.27
CA ASN A 58 -2.47 -19.30 -2.05
C ASN A 58 -3.35 -18.82 -0.89
N GLU A 59 -2.74 -18.34 0.19
CA GLU A 59 -3.46 -17.78 1.33
C GLU A 59 -4.30 -16.55 0.91
N LEU A 60 -3.71 -15.63 0.14
CA LEU A 60 -4.44 -14.46 -0.38
C LEU A 60 -5.60 -14.87 -1.30
N LYS A 61 -5.42 -15.88 -2.14
CA LYS A 61 -6.48 -16.43 -2.98
C LYS A 61 -7.63 -16.98 -2.16
N ASP A 62 -7.31 -17.72 -1.09
CA ASP A 62 -8.31 -18.30 -0.19
C ASP A 62 -9.07 -17.21 0.55
N GLN A 63 -8.37 -16.22 1.12
CA GLN A 63 -8.99 -15.07 1.79
C GLN A 63 -9.90 -14.27 0.85
N LEU A 64 -9.51 -14.07 -0.41
CA LEU A 64 -10.34 -13.38 -1.40
C LEU A 64 -11.59 -14.18 -1.76
N LEU A 65 -11.46 -15.50 -1.93
CA LEU A 65 -12.61 -16.37 -2.16
C LEU A 65 -13.59 -16.31 -0.99
N ASP A 66 -13.08 -16.46 0.24
CA ASP A 66 -13.88 -16.41 1.47
C ASP A 66 -14.59 -15.06 1.59
N SER A 67 -13.88 -13.96 1.34
CA SER A 67 -14.43 -12.60 1.39
C SER A 67 -15.52 -12.38 0.34
N PHE A 68 -15.32 -12.86 -0.89
CA PHE A 68 -16.33 -12.76 -1.94
C PHE A 68 -17.55 -13.64 -1.63
N HIS A 69 -17.32 -14.86 -1.13
CA HIS A 69 -18.37 -15.81 -0.77
C HIS A 69 -19.27 -15.26 0.35
N CYS A 70 -18.66 -14.62 1.36
CA CYS A 70 -19.36 -13.99 2.47
C CYS A 70 -19.95 -12.61 2.15
N ASP A 71 -19.83 -12.13 0.90
CA ASP A 71 -20.31 -10.82 0.45
C ASP A 71 -19.73 -9.63 1.24
N VAL A 72 -18.46 -9.76 1.66
CA VAL A 72 -17.72 -8.71 2.38
C VAL A 72 -16.62 -8.08 1.54
N LEU A 73 -16.39 -8.59 0.33
CA LEU A 73 -15.45 -7.99 -0.62
C LEU A 73 -16.09 -6.77 -1.29
N PHE A 74 -15.42 -5.63 -1.24
CA PHE A 74 -15.89 -4.42 -1.90
C PHE A 74 -15.89 -4.60 -3.43
N ASP A 75 -17.06 -4.43 -4.05
CA ASP A 75 -17.27 -4.61 -5.48
C ASP A 75 -18.17 -3.49 -6.02
N GLU A 76 -17.59 -2.30 -6.15
CA GLU A 76 -18.29 -1.15 -6.70
C GLU A 76 -18.81 -1.44 -8.12
N ALA A 77 -20.09 -1.14 -8.34
CA ALA A 77 -20.82 -1.44 -9.59
C ALA A 77 -20.92 -2.93 -9.97
N GLU A 78 -20.75 -3.85 -9.02
CA GLU A 78 -20.90 -5.31 -9.22
C GLU A 78 -20.01 -5.91 -10.33
N VAL A 79 -18.85 -5.31 -10.62
CA VAL A 79 -17.98 -5.75 -11.72
C VAL A 79 -17.49 -7.18 -11.49
N GLN A 80 -16.99 -7.47 -10.28
CA GLN A 80 -16.47 -8.78 -9.91
C GLN A 80 -17.59 -9.82 -9.84
N ALA A 81 -18.71 -9.47 -9.20
CA ALA A 81 -19.89 -10.31 -9.08
C ALA A 81 -20.42 -10.71 -10.46
N ASN A 82 -20.48 -9.77 -11.41
CA ASN A 82 -20.94 -10.05 -12.77
C ASN A 82 -19.98 -10.97 -13.54
N HIS A 83 -18.67 -10.83 -13.36
CA HIS A 83 -17.72 -11.76 -13.96
C HIS A 83 -17.81 -13.15 -13.34
N ILE A 84 -17.92 -13.24 -12.02
CA ILE A 84 -18.02 -14.52 -11.30
C ILE A 84 -19.33 -15.24 -11.62
N LYS A 85 -20.45 -14.53 -11.77
CA LYS A 85 -21.70 -15.08 -12.31
C LYS A 85 -21.47 -15.82 -13.63
N ASN A 86 -20.65 -15.26 -14.54
CA ASN A 86 -20.33 -15.90 -15.81
C ASN A 86 -19.40 -17.11 -15.64
N ILE A 87 -18.45 -17.08 -14.70
CA ILE A 87 -17.60 -18.23 -14.36
C ILE A 87 -18.46 -19.38 -13.84
N ILE A 88 -19.32 -19.12 -12.86
CA ILE A 88 -20.22 -20.12 -12.26
C ILE A 88 -21.17 -20.68 -13.32
N PHE A 89 -21.79 -19.82 -14.13
CA PHE A 89 -22.67 -20.26 -15.21
C PHE A 89 -21.95 -21.16 -16.21
N SER A 90 -20.76 -20.77 -16.67
CA SER A 90 -19.97 -21.56 -17.62
C SER A 90 -19.50 -22.90 -17.06
N HIS A 91 -19.34 -22.99 -15.73
CA HIS A 91 -19.01 -24.24 -15.05
C HIS A 91 -20.19 -25.23 -15.07
N TYR A 92 -21.40 -24.77 -14.78
CA TYR A 92 -22.57 -25.66 -14.66
C TYR A 92 -23.43 -25.77 -15.93
N SER A 93 -23.31 -24.86 -16.91
CA SER A 93 -24.28 -24.72 -18.01
C SER A 93 -24.38 -25.96 -18.89
N LYS A 94 -23.26 -26.64 -19.16
CA LYS A 94 -23.23 -27.85 -20.00
C LYS A 94 -23.88 -29.05 -19.32
N GLU A 95 -23.60 -29.25 -18.03
CA GLU A 95 -24.10 -30.41 -17.28
C GLU A 95 -25.57 -30.25 -16.88
N ARG A 96 -25.99 -29.02 -16.57
CA ARG A 96 -27.34 -28.70 -16.10
C ARG A 96 -28.28 -28.18 -17.19
N ASN A 97 -27.81 -28.09 -18.45
CA ASN A 97 -28.56 -27.57 -19.60
C ASN A 97 -29.27 -26.23 -19.31
N LEU A 98 -28.51 -25.25 -18.79
CA LEU A 98 -29.05 -23.98 -18.31
C LEU A 98 -29.18 -22.95 -19.43
N ALA A 99 -30.28 -22.19 -19.43
CA ALA A 99 -30.44 -21.03 -20.30
C ALA A 99 -29.49 -19.89 -19.88
N ASP A 100 -28.85 -19.24 -20.85
CA ASP A 100 -28.03 -18.05 -20.61
C ASP A 100 -28.93 -16.83 -20.38
N SER A 101 -29.31 -16.62 -19.11
CA SER A 101 -30.10 -15.47 -18.68
C SER A 101 -29.51 -14.85 -17.41
N ALA A 102 -29.74 -13.54 -17.24
CA ALA A 102 -29.33 -12.84 -16.03
C ALA A 102 -29.98 -13.44 -14.76
N GLU A 103 -31.25 -13.84 -14.85
CA GLU A 103 -31.97 -14.50 -13.77
C GLU A 103 -31.28 -15.80 -13.35
N GLN A 104 -30.89 -16.64 -14.32
CA GLN A 104 -30.23 -17.92 -14.04
C GLN A 104 -28.86 -17.71 -13.41
N LYS A 105 -28.08 -16.75 -13.92
CA LYS A 105 -26.78 -16.36 -13.36
C LYS A 105 -26.88 -15.88 -11.92
N ASN A 106 -27.90 -15.07 -11.61
CA ASN A 106 -28.15 -14.59 -10.26
C ASN A 106 -28.55 -15.75 -9.32
N LYS A 107 -29.41 -16.69 -9.77
CA LYS A 107 -29.76 -17.89 -8.99
C LYS A 107 -28.53 -18.72 -8.64
N LEU A 108 -27.64 -18.95 -9.62
CA LEU A 108 -26.40 -19.70 -9.39
C LEU A 108 -25.45 -18.99 -8.42
N LEU A 109 -25.38 -17.65 -8.44
CA LEU A 109 -24.59 -16.90 -7.46
C LEU A 109 -25.15 -17.04 -6.04
N ILE A 110 -26.48 -17.01 -5.90
CA ILE A 110 -27.15 -17.22 -4.60
C ILE A 110 -26.91 -18.65 -4.11
N GLU A 111 -27.03 -19.66 -4.97
CA GLU A 111 -26.70 -21.05 -4.66
C GLU A 111 -25.24 -21.19 -4.20
N PHE A 112 -24.31 -20.54 -4.91
CA PHE A 112 -22.90 -20.51 -4.56
C PHE A 112 -22.68 -19.95 -3.15
N ARG A 113 -23.28 -18.79 -2.81
CA ARG A 113 -23.12 -18.15 -1.49
C ARG A 113 -23.81 -18.89 -0.33
N ASN A 114 -24.89 -19.61 -0.63
CA ASN A 114 -25.62 -20.40 0.37
C ASN A 114 -25.02 -21.79 0.60
N SER A 115 -24.11 -22.23 -0.28
CA SER A 115 -23.40 -23.49 -0.13
C SER A 115 -22.26 -23.34 0.88
N LYS A 116 -21.81 -24.44 1.47
CA LYS A 116 -20.54 -24.40 2.21
C LYS A 116 -19.40 -24.44 1.20
N LEU A 117 -18.37 -23.61 1.42
CA LEU A 117 -17.18 -23.57 0.55
C LEU A 117 -16.49 -24.94 0.39
N GLU A 118 -16.56 -25.80 1.41
CA GLU A 118 -16.03 -27.17 1.36
C GLU A 118 -16.72 -28.05 0.31
N ASP A 119 -18.02 -27.82 0.07
CA ASP A 119 -18.87 -28.60 -0.84
C ASP A 119 -18.80 -28.12 -2.30
N ILE A 120 -18.20 -26.94 -2.54
CA ILE A 120 -18.07 -26.37 -3.89
C ILE A 120 -16.96 -27.08 -4.66
N ASP A 121 -17.19 -27.36 -5.94
CA ASP A 121 -16.21 -27.96 -6.85
C ASP A 121 -14.85 -27.23 -6.79
N LEU A 122 -13.77 -28.01 -6.72
CA LEU A 122 -12.41 -27.49 -6.62
C LEU A 122 -12.03 -26.66 -7.86
N SER A 123 -12.37 -27.11 -9.06
CA SER A 123 -12.02 -26.37 -10.28
C SER A 123 -12.82 -25.07 -10.42
N LEU A 124 -14.05 -25.03 -9.92
CA LEU A 124 -14.81 -23.78 -9.82
C LEU A 124 -14.15 -22.81 -8.85
N LYS A 125 -13.78 -23.29 -7.64
CA LYS A 125 -13.06 -22.47 -6.66
C LYS A 125 -11.77 -21.90 -7.24
N ASP A 126 -10.97 -22.73 -7.91
CA ASP A 126 -9.70 -22.29 -8.49
C ASP A 126 -9.88 -21.20 -9.56
N LYS A 127 -10.90 -21.31 -10.43
CA LYS A 127 -11.21 -20.27 -11.42
C LYS A 127 -11.60 -18.94 -10.78
N ILE A 128 -12.43 -18.99 -9.72
CA ILE A 128 -12.86 -17.80 -8.99
C ILE A 128 -11.67 -17.17 -8.24
N LYS A 129 -10.87 -17.99 -7.53
CA LYS A 129 -9.64 -17.57 -6.85
C LYS A 129 -8.67 -16.88 -7.79
N ASP A 130 -8.41 -17.47 -8.96
CA ASP A 130 -7.51 -16.90 -9.96
C ASP A 130 -7.98 -15.56 -10.49
N TYR A 131 -9.28 -15.44 -10.77
CA TYR A 131 -9.88 -14.17 -11.19
C TYR A 131 -9.75 -13.11 -10.10
N LEU A 132 -10.24 -13.39 -8.90
CA LEU A 132 -10.22 -12.47 -7.76
C LEU A 132 -8.79 -12.02 -7.42
N TYR A 133 -7.84 -12.93 -7.44
CA TYR A 133 -6.44 -12.61 -7.17
C TYR A 133 -5.81 -11.69 -8.22
N ARG A 134 -6.16 -11.86 -9.49
CA ARG A 134 -5.67 -10.98 -10.56
C ARG A 134 -6.29 -9.59 -10.49
N THR A 135 -7.54 -9.47 -10.10
CA THR A 135 -8.26 -8.18 -10.06
C THR A 135 -8.00 -7.39 -8.78
N ASN A 136 -7.77 -8.06 -7.65
CA ASN A 136 -7.65 -7.39 -6.35
C ASN A 136 -6.20 -7.20 -5.89
N ILE A 137 -5.24 -7.95 -6.44
CA ILE A 137 -3.83 -7.86 -6.02
C ILE A 137 -3.00 -7.17 -7.08
N ARG A 138 -2.47 -5.99 -6.72
CA ARG A 138 -1.53 -5.18 -7.52
C ARG A 138 -0.10 -5.49 -7.07
N LEU A 139 0.73 -6.00 -7.96
CA LEU A 139 2.12 -6.37 -7.68
C LEU A 139 3.12 -5.66 -8.60
N SER A 140 2.63 -5.00 -9.64
CA SER A 140 3.41 -4.28 -10.64
C SER A 140 2.64 -3.06 -11.14
N ILE A 141 3.35 -2.12 -11.75
CA ILE A 141 2.73 -0.91 -12.33
C ILE A 141 1.66 -1.30 -13.35
N ASP A 142 1.89 -2.37 -14.12
CA ASP A 142 0.96 -2.80 -15.17
C ASP A 142 -0.36 -3.37 -14.61
N ASP A 143 -0.44 -3.67 -13.31
CA ASP A 143 -1.69 -4.03 -12.63
C ASP A 143 -2.54 -2.79 -12.26
N CYS A 144 -2.01 -1.58 -12.39
CA CYS A 144 -2.71 -0.33 -12.10
C CYS A 144 -3.54 0.17 -13.31
N ASN A 145 -4.48 1.09 -13.06
CA ASN A 145 -5.19 1.80 -14.13
C ASN A 145 -4.23 2.71 -14.94
N ILE A 146 -4.64 3.09 -16.16
CA ILE A 146 -3.79 3.83 -17.11
C ILE A 146 -3.29 5.15 -16.50
N ASP A 147 -4.14 5.91 -15.83
CA ASP A 147 -3.77 7.21 -15.24
C ASP A 147 -2.68 7.06 -14.17
N THR A 148 -2.81 6.03 -13.32
CA THR A 148 -1.80 5.68 -12.31
C THR A 148 -0.50 5.25 -12.96
N GLN A 149 -0.59 4.42 -14.01
CA GLN A 149 0.60 3.98 -14.76
C GLN A 149 1.34 5.18 -15.34
N GLU A 150 0.62 6.12 -15.96
CA GLU A 150 1.21 7.32 -16.52
C GLU A 150 1.81 8.23 -15.44
N PHE A 151 1.10 8.42 -14.32
CA PHE A 151 1.57 9.20 -13.19
C PHE A 151 2.93 8.68 -12.69
N ILE A 152 3.02 7.37 -12.48
CA ILE A 152 4.24 6.69 -12.02
C ILE A 152 5.33 6.76 -13.10
N LYS A 153 5.05 6.29 -14.32
CA LYS A 153 6.05 6.15 -15.40
C LYS A 153 6.73 7.46 -15.76
N LYS A 154 6.01 8.59 -15.72
CA LYS A 154 6.56 9.93 -15.99
C LYS A 154 7.53 10.44 -14.91
N ARG A 155 7.51 9.85 -13.72
CA ARG A 155 8.25 10.30 -12.52
C ARG A 155 9.32 9.32 -12.05
N ILE A 156 9.54 8.21 -12.75
CA ILE A 156 10.59 7.25 -12.39
C ILE A 156 11.96 7.93 -12.53
N LYS A 157 12.71 8.01 -11.42
CA LYS A 157 14.12 8.43 -11.41
C LYS A 157 15.07 7.25 -11.48
N PHE A 158 14.79 6.20 -10.71
CA PHE A 158 15.63 5.02 -10.64
C PHE A 158 14.81 3.75 -10.64
N TYR A 159 15.39 2.68 -11.19
CA TYR A 159 14.90 1.31 -11.01
C TYR A 159 16.06 0.44 -10.53
N ASN A 160 15.96 -0.10 -9.32
CA ASN A 160 17.00 -0.92 -8.71
C ASN A 160 16.37 -1.88 -7.67
N GLN A 161 17.20 -2.55 -6.87
CA GLN A 161 16.72 -3.39 -5.76
C GLN A 161 17.26 -2.93 -4.40
N GLU A 162 17.53 -1.63 -4.25
CA GLU A 162 18.01 -1.02 -3.01
C GLU A 162 16.94 -1.10 -1.93
N TRP A 163 17.09 -2.03 -1.01
CA TRP A 163 16.16 -2.25 0.07
C TRP A 163 16.58 -1.43 1.29
N LEU A 164 15.89 -0.32 1.53
CA LEU A 164 16.25 0.58 2.63
C LEU A 164 15.59 0.17 3.95
N LEU A 165 14.52 -0.62 3.93
CA LEU A 165 13.68 -0.89 5.10
C LEU A 165 14.40 -1.71 6.20
N ASP A 166 13.93 -1.60 7.43
CA ASP A 166 14.49 -2.25 8.63
C ASP A 166 14.19 -3.75 8.71
N TYR A 167 13.20 -4.23 7.96
CA TYR A 167 12.84 -5.64 7.86
C TYR A 167 13.43 -6.35 6.64
N GLU A 168 13.31 -7.68 6.62
CA GLU A 168 13.89 -8.54 5.59
C GLU A 168 13.38 -8.19 4.17
N LYS A 169 14.30 -8.20 3.21
CA LYS A 169 13.99 -7.97 1.79
C LYS A 169 13.14 -9.14 1.26
N PRO A 170 11.96 -8.88 0.66
CA PRO A 170 11.11 -9.95 0.13
C PRO A 170 11.82 -10.77 -0.96
N VAL A 171 11.71 -12.09 -0.87
CA VAL A 171 12.31 -13.05 -1.82
C VAL A 171 11.75 -12.96 -3.24
N ASP A 172 10.54 -12.42 -3.36
CA ASP A 172 9.80 -12.21 -4.60
C ASP A 172 9.94 -10.78 -5.13
N LEU A 173 10.78 -9.93 -4.54
CA LEU A 173 11.03 -8.60 -5.07
C LEU A 173 11.75 -8.68 -6.43
N LYS A 174 11.12 -8.14 -7.48
CA LYS A 174 11.73 -7.95 -8.80
C LYS A 174 12.58 -6.69 -8.84
N GLY A 175 12.05 -5.59 -8.31
CA GLY A 175 12.69 -4.29 -8.33
C GLY A 175 11.87 -3.26 -7.59
N ILE A 176 12.43 -2.06 -7.46
CA ILE A 176 11.81 -0.90 -6.86
C ILE A 176 11.97 0.24 -7.85
N TYR A 177 10.85 0.80 -8.28
CA TYR A 177 10.83 2.08 -8.95
C TYR A 177 10.88 3.17 -7.88
N TRP A 178 11.88 4.04 -7.96
CA TRP A 178 12.00 5.23 -7.13
C TRP A 178 11.44 6.41 -7.90
N ILE A 179 10.32 6.92 -7.43
CA ILE A 179 9.45 7.86 -8.14
C ILE A 179 9.60 9.23 -7.49
N GLU A 180 9.95 10.24 -8.27
CA GLU A 180 10.08 11.62 -7.81
C GLU A 180 8.70 12.24 -7.61
N VAL A 181 8.35 12.56 -6.36
CA VAL A 181 7.05 13.09 -5.96
C VAL A 181 7.29 14.25 -4.98
N VAL A 182 7.43 15.46 -5.51
CA VAL A 182 7.92 16.62 -4.74
C VAL A 182 6.87 17.68 -4.49
N SER A 183 5.98 17.95 -5.46
CA SER A 183 4.96 18.98 -5.28
C SER A 183 3.88 18.51 -4.30
N THR A 184 3.20 19.46 -3.67
CA THR A 184 2.07 19.18 -2.77
C THR A 184 1.01 18.33 -3.49
N GLU A 185 0.67 18.70 -4.73
CA GLU A 185 -0.31 18.03 -5.56
C GLU A 185 0.11 16.60 -5.91
N ASP A 186 1.38 16.39 -6.24
CA ASP A 186 1.91 15.07 -6.56
C ASP A 186 1.92 14.17 -5.31
N ILE A 187 2.26 14.70 -4.14
CA ILE A 187 2.26 13.94 -2.89
C ILE A 187 0.83 13.53 -2.51
N LEU A 188 -0.15 14.42 -2.65
CA LEU A 188 -1.56 14.09 -2.41
C LEU A 188 -2.03 12.99 -3.37
N THR A 189 -1.72 13.12 -4.66
CA THR A 189 -2.02 12.10 -5.67
C THR A 189 -1.34 10.76 -5.33
N TRP A 190 -0.11 10.79 -4.82
CA TRP A 190 0.61 9.59 -4.41
C TRP A 190 -0.10 8.87 -3.25
N PHE A 191 -0.61 9.60 -2.26
CA PHE A 191 -1.39 9.01 -1.16
C PHE A 191 -2.73 8.41 -1.63
N GLU A 192 -3.39 9.04 -2.61
CA GLU A 192 -4.60 8.48 -3.22
C GLU A 192 -4.33 7.15 -3.96
N ILE A 193 -3.12 6.98 -4.51
CA ILE A 193 -2.72 5.77 -5.24
C ILE A 193 -2.25 4.65 -4.30
N ASN A 194 -1.44 4.98 -3.28
CA ASN A 194 -0.69 3.99 -2.47
C ASN A 194 -1.12 3.92 -1.00
N ASP A 195 -2.23 4.55 -0.63
CA ASP A 195 -2.78 4.63 0.72
C ASP A 195 -2.09 5.67 1.64
N TRP A 196 -2.61 5.87 2.86
CA TRP A 196 -2.13 6.89 3.81
C TRP A 196 -0.75 6.60 4.43
N TRP A 197 -0.30 5.35 4.36
CA TRP A 197 1.00 4.89 4.80
C TRP A 197 2.01 5.28 3.74
N PHE A 198 3.19 5.74 4.12
CA PHE A 198 4.19 6.09 3.13
C PHE A 198 5.60 5.76 3.56
N LYS A 199 6.42 5.49 2.57
CA LYS A 199 7.87 5.41 2.69
C LYS A 199 8.45 6.37 1.67
N CYS A 200 9.49 7.11 2.03
CA CYS A 200 10.22 7.90 1.05
C CYS A 200 11.66 8.14 1.47
N ALA A 201 12.53 8.23 0.46
CA ALA A 201 13.90 8.68 0.62
C ALA A 201 13.99 10.15 0.18
N ILE A 202 14.67 10.97 0.97
CA ILE A 202 14.92 12.38 0.67
C ILE A 202 16.40 12.49 0.34
N VAL A 203 16.68 12.81 -0.92
CA VAL A 203 18.03 12.76 -1.51
C VAL A 203 18.35 14.11 -2.15
N ASN A 204 19.63 14.40 -2.39
CA ASN A 204 19.96 15.50 -3.31
C ASN A 204 19.49 15.14 -4.72
N GLN A 205 19.09 16.13 -5.52
CA GLN A 205 18.44 15.93 -6.84
C GLN A 205 19.16 14.94 -7.80
N ASP A 206 20.49 14.86 -7.73
CA ASP A 206 21.31 14.02 -8.60
C ASP A 206 21.91 12.78 -7.89
N GLU A 207 21.51 12.51 -6.65
CA GLU A 207 22.05 11.40 -5.85
C GLU A 207 21.21 10.12 -5.99
N VAL A 208 21.88 8.98 -5.90
CA VAL A 208 21.21 7.68 -5.84
C VAL A 208 20.50 7.50 -4.49
N VAL A 209 19.43 6.70 -4.47
CA VAL A 209 18.59 6.53 -3.28
C VAL A 209 19.34 6.10 -2.01
N ARG A 210 20.38 5.25 -2.14
CA ARG A 210 21.21 4.81 -1.00
C ARG A 210 21.93 5.98 -0.32
N ASN A 211 22.10 7.10 -1.02
CA ASN A 211 22.72 8.31 -0.50
C ASN A 211 21.72 9.30 0.12
N TYR A 212 20.53 8.82 0.53
CA TYR A 212 19.53 9.63 1.21
C TYR A 212 20.10 10.46 2.37
N GLN A 213 19.60 11.68 2.52
CA GLN A 213 19.78 12.50 3.70
C GLN A 213 18.82 12.06 4.80
N TYR A 214 17.56 11.80 4.42
CA TYR A 214 16.53 11.24 5.30
C TYR A 214 15.83 10.05 4.64
N PHE A 215 15.44 9.07 5.44
CA PHE A 215 14.48 8.06 5.04
C PHE A 215 13.31 8.09 6.03
N LEU A 216 12.11 8.27 5.50
CA LEU A 216 10.87 8.36 6.25
C LEU A 216 10.07 7.07 6.05
N ASP A 217 9.58 6.50 7.15
CA ASP A 217 8.64 5.39 7.13
C ASP A 217 7.48 5.71 8.07
N TYR A 218 6.33 5.99 7.47
CA TYR A 218 5.09 6.32 8.14
C TYR A 218 4.17 5.10 8.11
N THR A 219 3.86 4.58 9.30
CA THR A 219 3.14 3.31 9.47
C THR A 219 2.23 3.35 10.69
N GLU A 220 1.26 2.45 10.72
CA GLU A 220 0.51 2.09 11.93
C GLU A 220 1.30 1.03 12.72
N GLU A 221 1.33 1.17 14.04
CA GLU A 221 1.85 0.15 14.95
C GLU A 221 0.78 -0.17 16.00
N HIS A 222 0.48 -1.47 16.18
CA HIS A 222 -0.43 -1.96 17.21
C HIS A 222 0.35 -2.64 18.32
N GLY A 223 0.14 -2.21 19.56
CA GLY A 223 0.85 -2.77 20.70
C GLY A 223 0.25 -2.35 22.03
N THR A 224 0.66 -3.05 23.08
CA THR A 224 0.23 -2.75 24.46
C THR A 224 0.89 -1.48 25.00
N VAL A 225 2.08 -1.13 24.50
CA VAL A 225 2.87 0.04 24.92
C VAL A 225 2.50 1.28 24.10
N PHE A 226 2.24 1.09 22.80
CA PHE A 226 1.83 2.13 21.89
C PHE A 226 0.90 1.53 20.84
N ASP A 227 -0.18 2.26 20.54
CA ASP A 227 -1.15 1.93 19.51
C ASP A 227 -1.48 3.22 18.76
N GLY A 228 -1.12 3.30 17.47
CA GLY A 228 -1.28 4.53 16.69
C GLY A 228 -0.33 4.66 15.52
N MET A 229 -0.29 5.88 14.97
CA MET A 229 0.59 6.20 13.85
C MET A 229 1.99 6.61 14.29
N VAL A 230 2.99 6.14 13.55
CA VAL A 230 4.40 6.34 13.82
C VAL A 230 5.10 6.84 12.57
N LEU A 231 5.89 7.90 12.72
CA LEU A 231 6.88 8.31 11.73
C LEU A 231 8.28 7.91 12.21
N LYS A 232 8.84 6.87 11.60
CA LYS A 232 10.24 6.49 11.76
C LYS A 232 11.09 7.34 10.81
N ILE A 233 12.16 7.93 11.34
CA ILE A 233 13.02 8.86 10.61
C ILE A 233 14.45 8.40 10.80
N ARG A 234 15.10 8.05 9.70
CA ARG A 234 16.54 7.79 9.68
C ARG A 234 17.23 8.93 8.97
N GLU A 235 18.35 9.37 9.52
CA GLU A 235 19.17 10.40 8.90
C GLU A 235 20.60 9.88 8.68
N LYS A 236 21.20 10.29 7.56
CA LYS A 236 22.59 9.91 7.27
C LYS A 236 23.60 10.74 8.08
N LYS A 237 23.27 12.00 8.37
CA LYS A 237 24.10 12.92 9.16
C LYS A 237 23.45 13.20 10.51
N LYS A 238 23.98 12.59 11.58
CA LYS A 238 23.42 12.70 12.93
C LYS A 238 23.19 14.15 13.39
N GLY A 239 22.05 14.38 14.05
CA GLY A 239 21.58 15.64 14.60
C GLY A 239 21.06 16.66 13.58
N LEU A 240 20.91 16.32 12.29
CA LEU A 240 20.38 17.27 11.31
C LEU A 240 18.86 17.43 11.48
N PHE A 241 18.16 16.32 11.69
CA PHE A 241 16.73 16.28 11.97
C PHE A 241 16.36 17.19 13.15
N LEU A 242 17.00 17.01 14.31
CA LEU A 242 16.71 17.79 15.52
C LEU A 242 16.95 19.29 15.34
N ARG A 243 17.95 19.68 14.55
CA ARG A 243 18.33 21.09 14.35
C ARG A 243 17.50 21.80 13.30
N SER A 244 17.15 21.10 12.22
CA SER A 244 16.61 21.73 11.02
C SER A 244 15.15 21.38 10.75
N VAL A 245 14.72 20.17 11.09
CA VAL A 245 13.38 19.66 10.71
C VAL A 245 12.42 19.68 11.90
N LEU A 246 12.86 19.20 13.08
CA LEU A 246 12.01 19.11 14.27
C LEU A 246 11.32 20.44 14.64
N PRO A 247 12.01 21.61 14.62
CA PRO A 247 11.35 22.89 14.93
C PRO A 247 10.20 23.24 13.97
N ASN A 248 10.30 22.83 12.70
CA ASN A 248 9.24 23.04 11.72
C ASN A 248 8.09 22.05 11.91
N LEU A 249 8.41 20.79 12.22
CA LEU A 249 7.38 19.78 12.54
C LEU A 249 6.55 20.17 13.76
N GLN A 250 7.16 20.69 14.83
CA GLN A 250 6.42 21.17 16.00
C GLN A 250 5.41 22.26 15.65
N LYS A 251 5.76 23.18 14.72
CA LYS A 251 4.84 24.20 14.22
C LYS A 251 3.70 23.63 13.38
N ILE A 252 4.00 22.65 12.51
CA ILE A 252 3.01 21.99 11.65
C ILE A 252 2.00 21.22 12.48
N LEU A 253 2.48 20.45 13.45
CA LEU A 253 1.67 19.56 14.28
C LEU A 253 0.91 20.32 15.39
N LYS A 254 1.34 21.54 15.73
CA LYS A 254 0.74 22.39 16.77
C LYS A 254 0.62 21.69 18.12
N VAL A 255 1.56 20.80 18.43
CA VAL A 255 1.59 19.98 19.63
C VAL A 255 3.01 19.96 20.18
N ASP A 256 3.13 20.03 21.50
CA ASP A 256 4.40 19.83 22.17
C ASP A 256 4.85 18.37 22.03
N ILE A 257 6.10 18.20 21.60
CA ILE A 257 6.72 16.88 21.40
C ILE A 257 7.61 16.61 22.61
N GLU A 258 7.23 15.63 23.42
CA GLU A 258 8.06 15.14 24.51
C GLU A 258 9.25 14.35 23.93
N ILE A 259 10.47 14.67 24.36
CA ILE A 259 11.68 13.99 23.88
C ILE A 259 12.14 12.96 24.91
N SER A 260 12.34 11.72 24.46
CA SER A 260 12.88 10.61 25.24
C SER A 260 14.07 9.97 24.53
N TYR A 261 15.00 9.41 25.31
CA TYR A 261 16.17 8.70 24.80
C TYR A 261 16.07 7.23 25.18
N ASN A 262 16.30 6.34 24.21
CA ASN A 262 16.41 4.89 24.41
C ASN A 262 17.86 4.43 24.26
#